data_AF-A0A957QVS2-F1
#
_entry.id   AF-A0A957QVS2-F1
#
_cell.length_a   1.000
_cell.length_b   1.000
_cell.length_c   1.000
_cell.angle_alpha   90.00
_cell.angle_beta   90.00
_cell.angle_gamma   90.00
#
_symmetry.space_group_name_H-M   'P 1'
#
loop_
_entity.id
_entity.type
_entity.pdbx_description
1 polymer ?
#
loop_
_entity_poly.entity_id
_entity_poly.type
_entity_poly.pdbx_seq_one_letter_code
_entity_poly.pdbx_strand_id
1 'polypeptide(L)'
;MECAVDVEVFGTAATAAAAAVGQENAIVARAECVTAVELYRGDLLPACYEEWLLPERERLRQTFLEVLQQLVVLCENARDYPSAIHYAQRFLRADPLHETTYRRLMRLHALNGDPASALRTYHVCATLLDRELGVEPNQDTQDAYARLLKLEGPPADRVTQASSAARERLVGRQAEWAALQTQWAKARKGYPHLCCIVGEAGIGKSRLAEEMLHWVRQQGIAHAHTRTYAAGRALSYAPVTDWLRAHSFEEARRQLSEVWLIEAVRLLPEILVDRPDLPRPDPLTESWQRQRFFEALARIIMAANQPILLVLD
;
A
#
# COMPACT_ATOMS: atom_id res chain seq x y z
N MET A 1 26.67 -33.70 -24.58
CA MET A 1 26.09 -33.09 -23.37
C MET A 1 27.01 -31.94 -23.01
N GLU A 2 26.64 -30.72 -23.39
CA GLU A 2 27.33 -29.54 -22.88
C GLU A 2 26.87 -29.35 -21.44
N CYS A 3 27.79 -29.52 -20.48
CA CYS A 3 27.54 -29.10 -19.10
C CYS A 3 27.59 -27.58 -19.08
N ALA A 4 26.43 -26.95 -18.87
CA ALA A 4 26.35 -25.51 -18.65
C ALA A 4 26.42 -25.21 -17.15
N VAL A 5 27.28 -24.27 -16.77
CA VAL A 5 27.39 -23.75 -15.41
C VAL A 5 26.40 -22.59 -15.26
N ASP A 6 25.49 -22.67 -14.30
CA ASP A 6 24.43 -21.68 -14.06
C ASP A 6 24.96 -20.25 -13.85
N VAL A 7 26.07 -20.10 -13.12
CA VAL A 7 26.74 -18.81 -12.91
C VAL A 7 27.24 -18.20 -14.23
N GLU A 8 27.80 -19.01 -15.13
CA GLU A 8 28.24 -18.54 -16.45
C GLU A 8 27.05 -18.18 -17.34
N VAL A 9 25.97 -18.98 -17.29
CA VAL A 9 24.74 -18.69 -18.04
C VAL A 9 24.09 -17.39 -17.55
N PHE A 10 24.05 -17.16 -16.24
CA PHE A 10 23.59 -15.89 -15.67
C PHE A 10 24.51 -14.72 -16.08
N GLY A 11 25.83 -14.89 -16.00
CA GLY A 11 26.80 -13.87 -16.38
C GLY A 11 26.67 -13.46 -17.85
N THR A 12 26.56 -14.43 -18.75
CA THR A 12 26.33 -14.16 -20.19
C THR A 12 25.01 -13.45 -20.43
N ALA A 13 23.91 -13.89 -19.81
CA ALA A 13 22.61 -13.22 -19.91
C ALA A 13 22.64 -11.77 -19.38
N ALA A 14 23.34 -11.52 -18.26
CA ALA A 14 23.49 -10.18 -17.71
C ALA A 14 24.29 -9.25 -18.64
N THR A 15 25.36 -9.76 -19.27
CA THR A 15 26.12 -8.99 -20.28
C THR A 15 25.29 -8.70 -21.53
N ALA A 16 24.46 -9.65 -21.99
CA ALA A 16 23.55 -9.46 -23.10
C ALA A 16 22.49 -8.40 -22.79
N ALA A 17 21.94 -8.42 -21.58
CA ALA A 17 21.00 -7.41 -21.08
C ALA A 17 21.63 -6.00 -21.10
N ALA A 18 22.84 -5.85 -20.57
CA ALA A 18 23.55 -4.58 -20.58
C ALA A 18 23.85 -4.07 -22.00
N ALA A 19 24.26 -4.96 -22.92
CA ALA A 19 24.51 -4.60 -24.32
C ALA A 19 23.23 -4.18 -25.06
N ALA A 20 22.12 -4.88 -24.82
CA ALA A 20 20.84 -4.60 -25.46
C ALA A 20 20.25 -3.23 -25.06
N VAL A 21 20.48 -2.79 -23.82
CA VAL A 21 20.08 -1.44 -23.35
C VAL A 21 20.80 -0.34 -24.14
N GLY A 22 22.07 -0.56 -24.51
CA GLY A 22 22.86 0.40 -25.30
C GLY A 22 22.47 0.49 -26.78
N GLN A 23 21.69 -0.46 -27.29
CA GLN A 23 21.30 -0.54 -28.71
C GLN A 23 19.91 0.06 -29.01
N GLU A 24 19.30 0.79 -28.06
CA GLU A 24 17.97 1.42 -28.13
C GLU A 24 16.78 0.49 -28.45
N ASN A 25 16.98 -0.84 -28.50
CA ASN A 25 15.90 -1.80 -28.71
C ASN A 25 15.28 -2.25 -27.38
N ALA A 26 14.32 -1.47 -26.88
CA ALA A 26 13.68 -1.69 -25.59
C ALA A 26 13.01 -3.07 -25.43
N ILE A 27 12.52 -3.68 -26.52
CA ILE A 27 11.87 -4.99 -26.48
C ILE A 27 12.90 -6.09 -26.24
N VAL A 28 14.00 -6.08 -26.99
CA VAL A 28 15.10 -7.05 -26.83
C VAL A 28 15.75 -6.85 -25.47
N ALA A 29 16.04 -5.61 -25.09
CA ALA A 29 16.61 -5.29 -23.77
C ALA A 29 15.74 -5.83 -22.62
N ARG A 30 14.42 -5.67 -22.71
CA ARG A 30 13.49 -6.21 -21.71
C ARG A 30 13.54 -7.74 -21.67
N ALA A 31 13.52 -8.41 -22.81
CA ALA A 31 13.56 -9.87 -22.87
C ALA A 31 14.86 -10.44 -22.28
N GLU A 32 16.01 -9.85 -22.61
CA GLU A 32 17.31 -10.26 -22.05
C GLU A 32 17.38 -10.01 -20.55
N CYS A 33 16.90 -8.86 -20.07
CA CYS A 33 16.82 -8.57 -18.63
C CYS A 33 15.96 -9.60 -17.88
N VAL A 34 14.79 -9.95 -18.42
CA VAL A 34 13.90 -10.97 -17.82
C VAL A 34 14.62 -12.31 -17.73
N THR A 35 15.29 -12.74 -18.80
CA THR A 35 16.06 -13.99 -18.83
C THR A 35 17.14 -14.01 -17.74
N ALA A 36 17.95 -12.95 -17.63
CA ALA A 36 18.99 -12.89 -16.60
C ALA A 36 18.40 -12.93 -15.18
N VAL A 37 17.33 -12.19 -14.93
CA VAL A 37 16.65 -12.15 -13.62
C VAL A 37 16.05 -13.51 -13.24
N GLU A 38 15.50 -14.28 -14.18
CA GLU A 38 14.95 -15.62 -13.91
C GLU A 38 16.04 -16.70 -13.68
N LEU A 39 17.24 -16.49 -14.21
CA LEU A 39 18.39 -17.38 -13.99
C LEU A 39 18.97 -17.23 -12.57
N TYR A 40 18.88 -16.04 -11.97
CA TYR A 40 19.34 -15.80 -10.60
C TYR A 40 18.34 -16.32 -9.56
N ARG A 41 18.68 -17.44 -8.92
CA ARG A 41 17.81 -18.15 -7.96
C ARG A 41 18.16 -17.96 -6.48
N GLY A 42 19.26 -17.28 -6.19
CA GLY A 42 19.76 -17.07 -4.83
C GLY A 42 21.28 -17.07 -4.77
N ASP A 43 21.82 -17.14 -3.56
CA ASP A 43 23.27 -17.05 -3.33
C ASP A 43 24.02 -18.26 -3.90
N LEU A 44 25.23 -18.01 -4.40
CA LEU A 44 26.14 -19.05 -4.88
C LEU A 44 26.50 -20.02 -3.74
N LEU A 45 26.24 -21.32 -3.96
CA LEU A 45 26.58 -22.41 -3.04
C LEU A 45 26.18 -22.10 -1.58
N PRO A 46 24.89 -21.89 -1.25
CA PRO A 46 24.45 -21.29 0.00
C PRO A 46 24.82 -22.11 1.26
N ALA A 47 25.09 -23.41 1.10
CA ALA A 47 25.52 -24.30 2.17
C ALA A 47 27.03 -24.21 2.49
N CYS A 48 27.81 -23.49 1.68
CA CYS A 48 29.26 -23.33 1.82
C CYS A 48 29.60 -21.96 2.41
N TYR A 49 30.55 -21.91 3.35
CA TYR A 49 30.91 -20.69 4.11
C TYR A 49 32.39 -20.34 3.97
N GLU A 50 32.99 -20.67 2.84
CA GLU A 50 34.38 -20.31 2.54
C GLU A 50 34.51 -18.79 2.29
N GLU A 51 35.56 -18.17 2.81
CA GLU A 51 35.74 -16.70 2.72
C GLU A 51 35.83 -16.18 1.28
N TRP A 52 36.40 -16.98 0.36
CA TRP A 52 36.51 -16.60 -1.06
C TRP A 52 35.15 -16.50 -1.76
N LEU A 53 34.10 -17.13 -1.22
CA LEU A 53 32.74 -17.06 -1.79
C LEU A 53 32.04 -15.73 -1.50
N LEU A 54 32.40 -15.03 -0.43
CA LEU A 54 31.76 -13.77 -0.04
C LEU A 54 31.85 -12.69 -1.14
N PRO A 55 33.04 -12.35 -1.70
CA PRO A 55 33.13 -11.36 -2.76
C PRO A 55 32.42 -11.81 -4.05
N GLU A 56 32.40 -13.12 -4.33
CA GLU A 56 31.74 -13.64 -5.53
C GLU A 56 30.21 -13.61 -5.43
N ARG A 57 29.66 -13.96 -4.26
CA ARG A 57 28.23 -13.77 -3.96
C ARG A 57 27.83 -12.31 -4.10
N GLU A 58 28.63 -11.40 -3.54
CA GLU A 58 28.36 -9.98 -3.61
C GLU A 58 28.40 -9.48 -5.07
N ARG A 59 29.41 -9.90 -5.86
CA ARG A 59 29.50 -9.56 -7.28
C ARG A 59 28.27 -10.00 -8.07
N LEU A 60 27.82 -11.24 -7.86
CA LEU A 60 26.64 -11.79 -8.53
C LEU A 60 25.36 -11.08 -8.08
N ARG A 61 25.22 -10.80 -6.78
CA ARG A 61 24.09 -10.05 -6.23
C ARG A 61 24.02 -8.64 -6.80
N GLN A 62 25.15 -7.92 -6.88
CA GLN A 62 25.20 -6.59 -7.48
C GLN A 62 24.80 -6.61 -8.95
N THR A 63 25.33 -7.57 -9.73
CA THR A 63 24.94 -7.78 -11.13
C THR A 63 23.42 -8.01 -11.26
N PHE A 64 22.84 -8.83 -10.38
CA PHE A 64 21.41 -9.08 -10.35
C PHE A 64 20.58 -7.82 -10.04
N LEU A 65 21.01 -7.02 -9.06
CA LEU A 65 20.36 -5.76 -8.70
C LEU A 65 20.41 -4.75 -9.85
N GLU A 66 21.54 -4.65 -10.56
CA GLU A 66 21.68 -3.79 -11.74
C GLU A 66 20.69 -4.17 -12.85
N VAL A 67 20.58 -5.47 -13.18
CA VAL A 67 19.62 -5.94 -14.20
C VAL A 67 18.18 -5.68 -13.75
N LEU A 68 17.84 -5.89 -12.48
CA LEU A 68 16.51 -5.55 -11.96
C LEU A 68 16.21 -4.06 -12.10
N GLN A 69 17.19 -3.19 -11.80
CA GLN A 69 17.01 -1.74 -11.93
C GLN A 69 16.73 -1.33 -13.38
N GLN A 70 17.45 -1.91 -14.34
CA GLN A 70 17.21 -1.70 -15.77
C GLN A 70 15.81 -2.17 -16.17
N LEU A 71 15.39 -3.34 -15.71
CA LEU A 71 14.09 -3.91 -16.01
C LEU A 71 12.94 -3.04 -15.46
N VAL A 72 13.10 -2.48 -14.26
CA VAL A 72 12.13 -1.53 -13.69
C VAL A 72 12.00 -0.29 -14.57
N VAL A 73 13.12 0.28 -15.05
CA VAL A 73 13.11 1.45 -15.95
C VAL A 73 12.45 1.13 -17.28
N LEU A 74 12.78 -0.01 -17.90
CA LEU A 74 12.18 -0.46 -19.15
C LEU A 74 10.66 -0.65 -19.03
N CYS A 75 10.20 -1.27 -17.94
CA CYS A 75 8.77 -1.43 -17.67
C CYS A 75 8.08 -0.09 -17.39
N GLU A 76 8.71 0.81 -16.63
CA GLU A 76 8.17 2.16 -16.34
C GLU A 76 8.01 2.98 -17.64
N ASN A 77 9.01 2.95 -18.53
CA ASN A 77 8.97 3.65 -19.82
C ASN A 77 7.89 3.08 -20.75
N ALA A 78 7.65 1.77 -20.69
CA ALA A 78 6.56 1.10 -21.39
C ALA A 78 5.18 1.33 -20.74
N ARG A 79 5.11 2.06 -19.61
CA ARG A 79 3.92 2.25 -18.76
C ARG A 79 3.31 0.94 -18.25
N ASP A 80 4.11 -0.11 -18.20
CA ASP A 80 3.77 -1.41 -17.59
C ASP A 80 4.10 -1.35 -16.10
N TYR A 81 3.33 -0.53 -15.38
CA TYR A 81 3.52 -0.30 -13.95
C TYR A 81 3.39 -1.57 -13.10
N PRO A 82 2.47 -2.51 -13.37
CA PRO A 82 2.41 -3.77 -12.62
C PRO A 82 3.72 -4.56 -12.66
N SER A 83 4.34 -4.70 -13.84
CA SER A 83 5.63 -5.38 -13.97
C SER A 83 6.75 -4.58 -13.30
N ALA A 84 6.77 -3.26 -13.44
CA ALA A 84 7.75 -2.40 -12.77
C ALA A 84 7.68 -2.53 -11.22
N ILE A 85 6.47 -2.55 -10.67
CA ILE A 85 6.23 -2.76 -9.22
C ILE A 85 6.75 -4.14 -8.81
N HIS A 86 6.44 -5.19 -9.57
CA HIS A 86 6.91 -6.54 -9.28
C HIS A 86 8.45 -6.62 -9.20
N TYR A 87 9.16 -6.06 -10.17
CA TYR A 87 10.62 -6.08 -10.18
C TYR A 87 11.24 -5.18 -9.12
N ALA A 88 10.62 -4.02 -8.81
CA ALA A 88 11.07 -3.16 -7.72
C ALA A 88 10.89 -3.83 -6.34
N GLN A 89 9.80 -4.58 -6.14
CA GLN A 89 9.62 -5.40 -4.92
C GLN A 89 10.65 -6.53 -4.85
N ARG A 90 11.00 -7.15 -5.98
CA ARG A 90 12.04 -8.18 -6.04
C ARG A 90 13.42 -7.60 -5.71
N PHE A 91 13.72 -6.39 -6.17
CA PHE A 91 14.93 -5.64 -5.78
C PHE A 91 14.98 -5.45 -4.26
N LEU A 92 13.90 -4.95 -3.65
CA LEU A 92 13.85 -4.72 -2.19
C LEU A 92 13.93 -5.99 -1.35
N ARG A 93 13.67 -7.17 -1.90
CA ARG A 93 13.94 -8.44 -1.18
C ARG A 93 15.42 -8.77 -1.12
N ALA A 94 16.19 -8.36 -2.13
CA ALA A 94 17.63 -8.60 -2.23
C ALA A 94 18.46 -7.45 -1.61
N ASP A 95 17.92 -6.23 -1.58
CA ASP A 95 18.48 -5.08 -0.87
C ASP A 95 17.37 -4.28 -0.15
N PRO A 96 16.98 -4.71 1.06
CA PRO A 96 15.90 -4.09 1.81
C PRO A 96 16.18 -2.65 2.27
N LEU A 97 17.44 -2.23 2.36
CA LEU A 97 17.79 -0.89 2.87
C LEU A 97 17.90 0.15 1.75
N HIS A 98 17.57 -0.22 0.51
CA HIS A 98 17.71 0.65 -0.64
C HIS A 98 16.57 1.68 -0.79
N GLU A 99 16.69 2.81 -0.08
CA GLU A 99 15.71 3.91 -0.06
C GLU A 99 15.28 4.42 -1.44
N THR A 100 16.21 4.49 -2.39
CA THR A 100 15.91 4.95 -3.76
C THR A 100 14.91 4.04 -4.47
N THR A 101 14.93 2.74 -4.17
CA THR A 101 13.95 1.79 -4.73
C THR A 101 12.58 1.97 -4.06
N TYR A 102 12.52 2.26 -2.76
CA TYR A 102 11.26 2.65 -2.10
C TYR A 102 10.64 3.90 -2.72
N ARG A 103 11.44 4.96 -2.96
CA ARG A 103 10.97 6.18 -3.65
C ARG A 103 10.42 5.87 -5.04
N ARG A 104 11.08 4.99 -5.79
CA ARG A 104 10.57 4.56 -7.11
C ARG A 104 9.28 3.77 -6.98
N LEU A 105 9.18 2.85 -6.02
CA LEU A 105 8.00 2.03 -5.78
C LEU A 105 6.79 2.88 -5.35
N MET A 106 7.01 3.88 -4.50
CA MET A 106 6.03 4.93 -4.18
C MET A 106 5.48 5.62 -5.43
N ARG A 107 6.37 6.09 -6.31
CA ARG A 107 6.00 6.74 -7.57
C ARG A 107 5.24 5.78 -8.51
N LEU A 108 5.71 4.54 -8.65
CA LEU A 108 5.06 3.53 -9.50
C LEU A 108 3.64 3.21 -9.01
N HIS A 109 3.43 3.08 -7.70
CA HIS A 109 2.10 2.89 -7.13
C HIS A 109 1.18 4.08 -7.42
N ALA A 110 1.67 5.31 -7.28
CA ALA A 110 0.89 6.50 -7.62
C ALA A 110 0.54 6.55 -9.12
N LEU A 111 1.49 6.23 -10.01
CA LEU A 111 1.26 6.15 -11.46
C LEU A 111 0.29 5.04 -11.85
N ASN A 112 0.26 3.94 -11.10
CA ASN A 112 -0.68 2.83 -11.26
C ASN A 112 -2.06 3.11 -10.63
N GLY A 113 -2.30 4.31 -10.09
CA GLY A 113 -3.58 4.71 -9.50
C GLY A 113 -3.85 4.16 -8.09
N ASP A 114 -2.81 3.74 -7.37
CA ASP A 114 -2.90 3.21 -6.00
C ASP A 114 -2.02 4.02 -5.02
N PRO A 115 -2.40 5.27 -4.70
CA PRO A 115 -1.63 6.11 -3.78
C PRO A 115 -1.58 5.56 -2.35
N ALA A 116 -2.60 4.79 -1.94
CA ALA A 116 -2.61 4.12 -0.64
C ALA A 116 -1.45 3.11 -0.51
N SER A 117 -1.16 2.32 -1.55
CA SER A 117 0.04 1.49 -1.58
C SER A 117 1.32 2.32 -1.51
N ALA A 118 1.38 3.48 -2.18
CA ALA A 118 2.53 4.37 -2.11
C ALA A 118 2.78 4.87 -0.68
N LEU A 119 1.75 5.31 0.05
CA LEU A 119 1.90 5.70 1.45
C LEU A 119 2.35 4.53 2.34
N ARG A 120 1.78 3.34 2.15
CA ARG A 120 2.22 2.13 2.87
C ARG A 120 3.69 1.83 2.61
N THR A 121 4.16 1.99 1.37
CA THR A 121 5.57 1.81 1.00
C THR A 121 6.49 2.73 1.80
N TYR A 122 6.12 3.99 2.01
CA TYR A 122 6.87 4.91 2.86
C TYR A 122 6.96 4.42 4.30
N HIS A 123 5.82 4.05 4.90
CA HIS A 123 5.82 3.59 6.29
C HIS A 123 6.62 2.30 6.49
N VAL A 124 6.60 1.38 5.51
CA VAL A 124 7.45 0.17 5.51
C VAL A 124 8.93 0.56 5.47
N CYS A 125 9.31 1.51 4.61
CA CYS A 125 10.68 2.03 4.52
C CYS A 125 11.12 2.64 5.87
N ALA A 126 10.33 3.56 6.41
CA ALA A 126 10.62 4.25 7.67
C ALA A 126 10.77 3.28 8.84
N THR A 127 9.83 2.32 8.97
CA THR A 127 9.88 1.29 10.02
C THR A 127 11.13 0.41 9.89
N LEU A 128 11.52 0.06 8.66
CA LEU A 128 12.69 -0.77 8.42
C LEU A 128 14.00 -0.04 8.73
N LEU A 129 14.13 1.22 8.30
CA LEU A 129 15.32 2.04 8.56
C LEU A 129 15.50 2.33 10.05
N ASP A 130 14.41 2.66 10.75
CA ASP A 130 14.44 2.86 12.21
C ASP A 130 14.86 1.56 12.92
N ARG A 131 14.29 0.42 12.51
CA ARG A 131 14.60 -0.88 13.12
C ARG A 131 16.05 -1.33 12.88
N GLU A 132 16.55 -1.24 11.66
CA GLU A 132 17.84 -1.83 11.27
C GLU A 132 19.02 -0.86 11.46
N LEU A 133 18.78 0.45 11.34
CA LEU A 133 19.82 1.48 11.36
C LEU A 133 19.59 2.56 12.44
N GLY A 134 18.40 2.64 13.06
CA GLY A 134 18.07 3.68 14.04
C GLY A 134 17.97 5.08 13.44
N VAL A 135 17.66 5.17 12.14
CA VAL A 135 17.59 6.43 11.41
C VAL A 135 16.25 6.61 10.71
N GLU A 136 15.83 7.86 10.55
CA GLU A 136 14.68 8.21 9.73
C GLU A 136 15.02 8.15 8.23
N PRO A 137 14.01 8.02 7.35
CA PRO A 137 14.21 8.16 5.91
C PRO A 137 14.88 9.49 5.54
N ASN A 138 15.69 9.48 4.50
CA ASN A 138 16.36 10.70 4.03
C ASN A 138 15.37 11.76 3.52
N GLN A 139 15.87 13.00 3.39
CA GLN A 139 15.05 14.14 2.99
C GLN A 139 14.30 13.93 1.67
N ASP A 140 14.94 13.31 0.67
CA ASP A 140 14.27 13.08 -0.60
C ASP A 140 13.12 12.06 -0.48
N THR A 141 13.26 11.07 0.40
CA THR A 141 12.22 10.08 0.69
C THR A 141 11.06 10.73 1.42
N GLN A 142 11.35 11.60 2.40
CA GLN A 142 10.36 12.42 3.09
C GLN A 142 9.65 13.39 2.13
N ASP A 143 10.38 14.01 1.21
CA ASP A 143 9.82 14.89 0.18
C ASP A 143 8.91 14.14 -0.79
N ALA A 144 9.30 12.93 -1.19
CA ALA A 144 8.45 12.06 -2.02
C ALA A 144 7.13 11.73 -1.30
N TYR A 145 7.21 11.39 -0.01
CA TYR A 145 6.03 11.17 0.83
C TYR A 145 5.18 12.44 0.99
N ALA A 146 5.80 13.59 1.27
CA ALA A 146 5.09 14.86 1.37
C ALA A 146 4.41 15.25 0.05
N ARG A 147 4.99 14.92 -1.11
CA ARG A 147 4.34 15.08 -2.41
C ARG A 147 3.14 14.17 -2.56
N LEU A 148 3.21 12.91 -2.10
CA LEU A 148 2.07 11.99 -2.08
C LEU A 148 0.97 12.52 -1.16
N LEU A 149 1.31 12.98 0.04
CA LEU A 149 0.35 13.63 0.94
C LEU A 149 -0.24 14.92 0.37
N LYS A 150 0.51 15.68 -0.46
CA LYS A 150 -0.01 16.85 -1.17
C LYS A 150 -0.88 16.48 -2.36
N LEU A 151 -0.56 15.39 -3.06
CA LEU A 151 -1.45 14.78 -4.05
C LEU A 151 -2.76 14.31 -3.37
N GLU A 152 -2.70 13.96 -2.09
CA GLU A 152 -3.85 13.62 -1.23
C GLU A 152 -4.41 14.78 -0.37
N GLY A 153 -3.78 15.96 -0.36
CA GLY A 153 -4.11 17.04 0.59
C GLY A 153 -5.42 17.74 0.28
N PRO A 154 -6.03 18.39 1.29
CA PRO A 154 -7.17 17.83 2.02
C PRO A 154 -8.26 17.27 1.07
N PRO A 155 -8.99 16.20 1.45
CA PRO A 155 -10.00 15.54 0.61
C PRO A 155 -11.22 16.42 0.24
N ALA A 156 -11.22 17.71 0.61
CA ALA A 156 -12.27 18.67 0.33
C ALA A 156 -12.11 19.41 -1.01
N ASP A 157 -10.90 19.70 -1.49
CA ASP A 157 -10.73 20.70 -2.58
C ASP A 157 -10.14 20.19 -3.90
N ARG A 158 -9.52 18.99 -3.95
CA ARG A 158 -8.83 18.53 -5.18
C ARG A 158 -9.62 17.55 -6.05
N VAL A 159 -10.77 17.07 -5.59
CA VAL A 159 -11.71 16.29 -6.43
C VAL A 159 -12.65 17.22 -7.23
N THR A 160 -12.61 18.53 -6.99
CA THR A 160 -13.65 19.45 -7.47
C THR A 160 -13.48 19.93 -8.92
N GLN A 161 -12.37 19.68 -9.62
CA GLN A 161 -12.20 20.21 -10.99
C GLN A 161 -11.67 19.27 -12.08
N ALA A 162 -11.20 18.06 -11.79
CA ALA A 162 -10.75 17.12 -12.83
C ALA A 162 -11.73 15.98 -13.16
N SER A 163 -12.88 15.89 -12.48
CA SER A 163 -13.89 14.85 -12.77
C SER A 163 -15.33 15.35 -12.74
N SER A 164 -15.59 16.66 -12.90
CA SER A 164 -16.96 17.16 -13.12
C SER A 164 -17.38 17.12 -14.59
N ALA A 165 -16.43 16.93 -15.53
CA ALA A 165 -16.71 17.02 -16.96
C ALA A 165 -16.97 15.67 -17.66
N ALA A 166 -16.81 14.52 -16.99
CA ALA A 166 -16.99 13.21 -17.64
C ALA A 166 -17.40 12.08 -16.67
N ARG A 167 -18.41 12.28 -15.82
CA ARG A 167 -19.01 11.17 -15.06
C ARG A 167 -20.45 11.00 -15.51
N GLU A 168 -20.66 9.95 -16.30
CA GLU A 168 -21.98 9.48 -16.70
C GLU A 168 -22.83 9.29 -15.43
N ARG A 169 -24.05 9.83 -15.46
CA ARG A 169 -25.05 9.67 -14.40
C ARG A 169 -25.27 8.18 -14.14
N LEU A 170 -25.58 7.79 -12.90
CA LEU A 170 -26.08 6.44 -12.63
C LEU A 170 -27.34 6.19 -13.49
N VAL A 171 -27.21 5.38 -14.54
CA VAL A 171 -28.34 4.96 -15.39
C VAL A 171 -28.87 3.64 -14.84
N GLY A 172 -30.21 3.53 -14.70
CA GLY A 172 -30.90 2.28 -14.35
C GLY A 172 -30.76 1.80 -12.89
N ARG A 173 -30.24 2.63 -11.97
CA ARG A 173 -30.04 2.29 -10.55
C ARG A 173 -30.85 3.14 -9.56
N GLN A 174 -31.96 3.71 -10.02
CA GLN A 174 -32.75 4.65 -9.22
C GLN A 174 -33.35 4.00 -7.97
N ALA A 175 -33.77 2.73 -8.05
CA ALA A 175 -34.39 2.03 -6.93
C ALA A 175 -33.36 1.70 -5.84
N GLU A 176 -32.18 1.17 -6.22
CA GLU A 176 -31.10 0.85 -5.30
C GLU A 176 -30.51 2.12 -4.66
N TRP A 177 -30.40 3.19 -5.46
CA TRP A 177 -29.99 4.50 -4.97
C TRP A 177 -30.96 5.04 -3.91
N ALA A 178 -32.27 5.03 -4.20
CA ALA A 178 -33.29 5.45 -3.25
C ALA A 178 -33.28 4.59 -1.97
N ALA A 179 -33.00 3.29 -2.08
CA ALA A 179 -32.86 2.41 -0.94
C ALA A 179 -31.67 2.79 -0.05
N LEU A 180 -30.48 3.05 -0.62
CA LEU A 180 -29.31 3.51 0.13
C LEU A 180 -29.58 4.84 0.84
N GLN A 181 -30.19 5.81 0.15
CA GLN A 181 -30.57 7.10 0.74
C GLN A 181 -31.58 6.93 1.88
N THR A 182 -32.52 5.99 1.76
CA THR A 182 -33.50 5.70 2.81
C THR A 182 -32.83 5.12 4.06
N GLN A 183 -31.88 4.19 3.90
CA GLN A 183 -31.15 3.63 5.04
C GLN A 183 -30.25 4.69 5.70
N TRP A 184 -29.62 5.55 4.90
CA TRP A 184 -28.86 6.67 5.43
C TRP A 184 -29.72 7.65 6.26
N ALA A 185 -30.93 7.97 5.78
CA ALA A 185 -31.87 8.82 6.52
C ALA A 185 -32.27 8.21 7.87
N LYS A 186 -32.34 6.88 7.97
CA LYS A 186 -32.56 6.18 9.24
C LYS A 186 -31.31 6.19 10.14
N ALA A 187 -30.13 6.03 9.55
CA ALA A 187 -28.85 6.11 10.29
C ALA A 187 -28.66 7.46 10.97
N ARG A 188 -29.02 8.55 10.27
CA ARG A 188 -28.99 9.91 10.84
C ARG A 188 -29.92 10.10 12.03
N LYS A 189 -30.93 9.23 12.24
CA LYS A 189 -31.83 9.27 13.39
C LYS A 189 -31.30 8.48 14.60
N GLY A 190 -30.10 7.90 14.51
CA GLY A 190 -29.39 7.29 15.64
C GLY A 190 -29.35 5.76 15.66
N TYR A 191 -29.80 5.09 14.60
CA TYR A 191 -29.73 3.62 14.52
C TYR A 191 -28.54 3.18 13.66
N PRO A 192 -27.65 2.29 14.12
CA PRO A 192 -26.60 1.76 13.25
C PRO A 192 -27.23 0.89 12.15
N HIS A 193 -26.76 1.07 10.91
CA HIS A 193 -27.23 0.30 9.76
C HIS A 193 -26.05 -0.33 9.02
N LEU A 194 -26.19 -1.61 8.70
CA LEU A 194 -25.31 -2.33 7.77
C LEU A 194 -26.05 -2.54 6.46
N CYS A 195 -25.47 -2.10 5.35
CA CYS A 195 -25.99 -2.31 4.00
C CYS A 195 -24.99 -3.13 3.20
N CYS A 196 -25.46 -4.18 2.54
CA CYS A 196 -24.64 -5.01 1.66
C CYS A 196 -25.12 -4.85 0.22
N ILE A 197 -24.19 -4.55 -0.70
CA ILE A 197 -24.48 -4.44 -2.13
C ILE A 197 -24.05 -5.75 -2.79
N VAL A 198 -25.03 -6.56 -3.23
CA VAL A 198 -24.80 -7.89 -3.81
C VAL A 198 -25.25 -7.90 -5.27
N GLY A 199 -24.55 -8.66 -6.11
CA GLY A 199 -24.83 -8.77 -7.54
C GLY A 199 -23.66 -9.33 -8.34
N GLU A 200 -23.90 -9.60 -9.62
CA GLU A 200 -22.92 -10.20 -10.53
C GLU A 200 -21.63 -9.36 -10.67
N ALA A 201 -20.52 -10.02 -11.01
CA ALA A 201 -19.27 -9.31 -11.29
C ALA A 201 -19.46 -8.31 -12.44
N GLY A 202 -18.90 -7.11 -12.32
CA GLY A 202 -19.04 -6.07 -13.35
C GLY A 202 -20.39 -5.32 -13.39
N ILE A 203 -21.39 -5.72 -12.60
CA ILE A 203 -22.75 -5.13 -12.63
C ILE A 203 -22.85 -3.68 -12.07
N GLY A 204 -21.72 -3.12 -11.62
CA GLY A 204 -21.62 -1.74 -11.10
C GLY A 204 -21.78 -1.57 -9.59
N LYS A 205 -21.55 -2.62 -8.78
CA LYS A 205 -21.66 -2.56 -7.30
C LYS A 205 -20.74 -1.50 -6.69
N SER A 206 -19.46 -1.55 -7.02
CA SER A 206 -18.46 -0.59 -6.54
C SER A 206 -18.80 0.83 -7.01
N ARG A 207 -19.31 0.99 -8.25
CA ARG A 207 -19.76 2.29 -8.76
C ARG A 207 -20.92 2.87 -7.95
N LEU A 208 -21.86 2.04 -7.50
CA LEU A 208 -22.97 2.45 -6.62
C LEU A 208 -22.48 2.86 -5.23
N ALA A 209 -21.55 2.09 -4.63
CA ALA A 209 -20.93 2.43 -3.35
C ALA A 209 -20.14 3.76 -3.43
N GLU A 210 -19.37 3.94 -4.51
CA GLU A 210 -18.63 5.16 -4.79
C GLU A 210 -19.55 6.37 -4.98
N GLU A 211 -20.70 6.21 -5.63
CA GLU A 211 -21.67 7.29 -5.76
C GLU A 211 -22.24 7.69 -4.39
N MET A 212 -22.52 6.72 -3.51
CA MET A 212 -22.99 7.00 -2.15
C MET A 212 -21.93 7.75 -1.35
N LEU A 213 -20.67 7.32 -1.43
CA LEU A 213 -19.54 8.01 -0.82
C LEU A 213 -19.39 9.44 -1.36
N HIS A 214 -19.56 9.63 -2.67
CA HIS A 214 -19.49 10.94 -3.30
C HIS A 214 -20.62 11.86 -2.83
N TRP A 215 -21.85 11.35 -2.77
CA TRP A 215 -23.02 12.09 -2.29
C TRP A 215 -22.89 12.52 -0.82
N VAL A 216 -22.36 11.64 0.04
CA VAL A 216 -22.04 11.96 1.45
C VAL A 216 -20.94 13.01 1.54
N ARG A 217 -19.87 12.88 0.74
CA ARG A 217 -18.77 13.86 0.66
C ARG A 217 -19.25 15.25 0.27
N GLN A 218 -20.09 15.37 -0.76
CA GLN A 218 -20.61 16.66 -1.22
C GLN A 218 -21.42 17.41 -0.15
N GLN A 219 -21.97 16.68 0.82
CA GLN A 219 -22.73 17.25 1.94
C GLN A 219 -21.86 17.55 3.17
N GLY A 220 -20.55 17.33 3.09
CA GLY A 220 -19.63 17.52 4.22
C GLY A 220 -19.83 16.51 5.36
N ILE A 221 -20.46 15.38 5.07
CA ILE A 221 -20.74 14.36 6.08
C ILE A 221 -19.48 13.52 6.32
N ALA A 222 -19.22 13.20 7.59
CA ALA A 222 -18.14 12.32 8.00
C ALA A 222 -18.22 10.95 7.30
N HIS A 223 -17.08 10.49 6.80
CA HIS A 223 -17.00 9.23 6.08
C HIS A 223 -15.61 8.61 6.19
N ALA A 224 -15.53 7.31 5.99
CA ALA A 224 -14.28 6.59 5.77
C ALA A 224 -14.50 5.48 4.73
N HIS A 225 -13.48 5.22 3.92
CA HIS A 225 -13.56 4.27 2.82
C HIS A 225 -12.29 3.44 2.77
N THR A 226 -12.45 2.14 2.56
CA THR A 226 -11.36 1.18 2.41
C THR A 226 -11.67 0.22 1.27
N ARG A 227 -10.63 -0.22 0.56
CA ARG A 227 -10.72 -1.23 -0.51
C ARG A 227 -9.93 -2.47 -0.12
N THR A 228 -10.52 -3.63 -0.34
CA THR A 228 -9.98 -4.95 -0.02
C THR A 228 -9.76 -5.75 -1.29
N TYR A 229 -8.50 -6.07 -1.57
CA TYR A 229 -8.13 -6.90 -2.71
C TYR A 229 -7.89 -8.34 -2.24
N ALA A 230 -8.53 -9.30 -2.92
CA ALA A 230 -8.35 -10.73 -2.63
C ALA A 230 -6.91 -11.25 -2.86
N ALA A 231 -6.06 -10.48 -3.57
CA ALA A 231 -4.75 -10.93 -4.04
C ALA A 231 -3.56 -10.69 -3.09
N GLY A 232 -3.76 -9.99 -1.96
CA GLY A 232 -2.71 -9.80 -0.95
C GLY A 232 -3.00 -10.65 0.27
N ARG A 233 -1.99 -11.31 0.86
CA ARG A 233 -2.09 -11.94 2.19
C ARG A 233 -2.89 -11.01 3.11
N ALA A 234 -4.07 -11.45 3.54
CA ALA A 234 -5.01 -10.65 4.30
C ALA A 234 -4.35 -10.15 5.59
N LEU A 235 -3.91 -8.89 5.60
CA LEU A 235 -3.53 -8.23 6.83
C LEU A 235 -4.81 -8.11 7.67
N SER A 236 -4.89 -8.90 8.74
CA SER A 236 -6.01 -8.86 9.67
C SER A 236 -6.19 -7.40 10.13
N TYR A 237 -7.45 -6.94 10.12
CA TYR A 237 -7.85 -5.58 10.49
C TYR A 237 -7.44 -4.43 9.55
N ALA A 238 -6.75 -4.67 8.42
CA ALA A 238 -6.38 -3.57 7.50
C ALA A 238 -7.56 -2.63 7.13
N PRO A 239 -8.78 -3.13 6.83
CA PRO A 239 -9.91 -2.25 6.52
C PRO A 239 -10.31 -1.34 7.71
N VAL A 240 -10.25 -1.91 8.92
CA VAL A 240 -10.57 -1.19 10.15
C VAL A 240 -9.48 -0.18 10.45
N THR A 241 -8.20 -0.53 10.26
CA THR A 241 -7.08 0.39 10.40
C THR A 241 -7.23 1.59 9.46
N ASP A 242 -7.54 1.35 8.19
CA ASP A 242 -7.73 2.40 7.19
C ASP A 242 -8.91 3.32 7.55
N TRP A 243 -10.00 2.75 8.09
CA TRP A 243 -11.10 3.56 8.62
C TRP A 243 -10.67 4.42 9.81
N LEU A 244 -10.05 3.84 10.83
CA LEU A 244 -9.69 4.56 12.05
C LEU A 244 -8.64 5.66 11.82
N ARG A 245 -7.84 5.55 10.74
CA ARG A 245 -6.91 6.61 10.29
C ARG A 245 -7.60 7.80 9.64
N ALA A 246 -8.82 7.62 9.14
CA ALA A 246 -9.54 8.70 8.46
C ALA A 246 -9.71 9.91 9.39
N HIS A 247 -9.63 11.10 8.82
CA HIS A 247 -9.77 12.37 9.54
C HIS A 247 -11.08 12.46 10.34
N SER A 248 -12.14 11.80 9.84
CA SER A 248 -13.44 11.66 10.51
C SER A 248 -13.36 11.06 11.93
N PHE A 249 -12.27 10.35 12.27
CA PHE A 249 -12.03 9.74 13.58
C PHE A 249 -10.91 10.41 14.39
N GLU A 250 -10.33 11.52 13.92
CA GLU A 250 -9.27 12.22 14.66
C GLU A 250 -9.74 12.73 16.02
N GLU A 251 -10.89 13.38 16.07
CA GLU A 251 -11.47 13.88 17.33
C GLU A 251 -11.84 12.73 18.26
N ALA A 252 -12.44 11.65 17.72
CA ALA A 252 -12.74 10.46 18.50
C ALA A 252 -11.47 9.90 19.15
N ARG A 253 -10.37 9.74 18.40
CA ARG A 253 -9.08 9.28 18.94
C ARG A 253 -8.57 10.20 20.06
N ARG A 254 -8.65 11.52 19.91
CA ARG A 254 -8.21 12.47 20.96
C ARG A 254 -9.02 12.37 22.25
N GLN A 255 -10.30 12.01 22.16
CA GLN A 255 -11.20 11.93 23.31
C GLN A 255 -11.14 10.60 24.07
N LEU A 256 -10.52 9.55 23.50
CA LEU A 256 -10.40 8.28 24.21
C LEU A 256 -9.44 8.40 25.41
N SER A 257 -9.78 7.70 26.50
CA SER A 257 -8.86 7.57 27.62
C SER A 257 -7.65 6.72 27.25
N GLU A 258 -6.55 6.94 27.99
CA GLU A 258 -5.26 6.27 27.78
C GLU A 258 -5.39 4.75 27.72
N VAL A 259 -6.22 4.17 28.59
CA VAL A 259 -6.46 2.71 28.67
C VAL A 259 -6.89 2.11 27.33
N TRP A 260 -7.67 2.86 26.54
CA TRP A 260 -8.15 2.40 25.25
C TRP A 260 -7.24 2.82 24.09
N LEU A 261 -6.57 3.96 24.21
CA LEU A 261 -5.55 4.40 23.25
C LEU A 261 -4.39 3.41 23.18
N ILE A 262 -3.94 2.86 24.32
CA ILE A 262 -2.90 1.83 24.37
C ILE A 262 -3.26 0.61 23.51
N GLU A 263 -4.52 0.18 23.53
CA GLU A 263 -4.95 -0.94 22.68
C GLU A 263 -5.04 -0.54 21.19
N ALA A 264 -5.42 0.70 20.90
CA ALA A 264 -5.50 1.22 19.53
C ALA A 264 -4.12 1.38 18.86
N VAL A 265 -3.05 1.62 19.64
CA VAL A 265 -1.65 1.70 19.16
C VAL A 265 -1.24 0.45 18.37
N ARG A 266 -1.82 -0.72 18.66
CA ARG A 266 -1.56 -1.97 17.92
C ARG A 266 -1.84 -1.85 16.42
N LEU A 267 -2.85 -1.07 16.05
CA LEU A 267 -3.21 -0.80 14.64
C LEU A 267 -2.74 0.57 14.17
N LEU A 268 -2.60 1.53 15.09
CA LEU A 268 -2.31 2.93 14.84
C LEU A 268 -1.04 3.35 15.61
N PRO A 269 0.16 2.85 15.23
CA PRO A 269 1.41 3.17 15.92
C PRO A 269 1.73 4.66 15.91
N GLU A 270 1.20 5.43 14.95
CA GLU A 270 1.32 6.88 14.88
C GLU A 270 0.79 7.61 16.15
N ILE A 271 -0.08 6.98 16.94
CA ILE A 271 -0.54 7.54 18.22
C ILE A 271 0.65 7.76 19.18
N LEU A 272 1.68 6.91 19.13
CA LEU A 272 2.87 7.05 19.98
C LEU A 272 3.75 8.24 19.58
N VAL A 273 3.59 8.77 18.35
CA VAL A 273 4.29 9.99 17.92
C VAL A 273 3.69 11.20 18.62
N ASP A 274 2.37 11.27 18.70
CA ASP A 274 1.65 12.35 19.38
C ASP A 274 1.72 12.22 20.92
N ARG A 275 1.81 10.99 21.42
CA ARG A 275 1.74 10.62 22.85
C ARG A 275 2.85 9.62 23.22
N PRO A 276 4.12 10.07 23.31
CA PRO A 276 5.27 9.18 23.53
C PRO A 276 5.32 8.58 24.94
N ASP A 277 4.55 9.13 25.88
CA ASP A 277 4.40 8.67 27.26
C ASP A 277 3.52 7.42 27.40
N LEU A 278 2.75 7.06 26.37
CA LEU A 278 1.91 5.87 26.40
C LEU A 278 2.75 4.58 26.36
N PRO A 279 2.44 3.58 27.21
CA PRO A 279 3.12 2.30 27.16
C PRO A 279 2.80 1.55 25.87
N ARG A 280 3.78 0.81 25.35
CA ARG A 280 3.58 -0.08 24.21
C ARG A 280 2.79 -1.31 24.65
N PRO A 281 1.77 -1.72 23.89
CA PRO A 281 0.91 -2.82 24.31
C PRO A 281 1.59 -4.19 24.14
N ASP A 282 1.51 -5.04 25.17
CA ASP A 282 2.05 -6.42 25.16
C ASP A 282 1.37 -7.32 24.12
N PRO A 283 2.00 -8.40 23.63
CA PRO A 283 1.35 -9.35 22.71
C PRO A 283 -0.02 -9.86 23.22
N LEU A 284 -0.97 -10.07 22.30
CA LEU A 284 -2.31 -10.60 22.62
C LEU A 284 -2.26 -12.12 22.84
N THR A 285 -1.90 -12.54 24.06
CA THR A 285 -1.81 -13.95 24.45
C THR A 285 -3.12 -14.47 25.01
N GLU A 286 -3.83 -13.65 25.78
CA GLU A 286 -5.05 -14.01 26.52
C GLU A 286 -6.32 -13.57 25.80
N SER A 287 -7.42 -14.31 26.01
CA SER A 287 -8.72 -14.01 25.39
C SER A 287 -9.30 -12.66 25.81
N TRP A 288 -9.14 -12.28 27.09
CA TRP A 288 -9.62 -11.00 27.61
C TRP A 288 -8.89 -9.80 26.98
N GLN A 289 -7.62 -9.95 26.59
CA GLN A 289 -6.87 -8.89 25.90
C GLN A 289 -7.45 -8.65 24.51
N ARG A 290 -7.85 -9.72 23.79
CA ARG A 290 -8.52 -9.61 22.48
C ARG A 290 -9.87 -8.91 22.60
N GLN A 291 -10.63 -9.21 23.65
CA GLN A 291 -11.91 -8.55 23.91
C GLN A 291 -11.73 -7.06 24.19
N ARG A 292 -10.75 -6.69 25.02
CA ARG A 292 -10.41 -5.29 25.29
C ARG A 292 -9.92 -4.56 24.04
N PHE A 293 -9.10 -5.22 23.23
CA PHE A 293 -8.65 -4.68 21.95
C PHE A 293 -9.83 -4.39 21.02
N PHE A 294 -10.74 -5.35 20.84
CA PHE A 294 -11.96 -5.13 20.05
C PHE A 294 -12.83 -4.00 20.61
N GLU A 295 -12.98 -3.94 21.93
CA GLU A 295 -13.72 -2.88 22.61
C GLU A 295 -13.10 -1.50 22.38
N ALA A 296 -11.77 -1.38 22.38
CA ALA A 296 -11.07 -0.14 22.05
C ALA A 296 -11.40 0.33 20.63
N LEU A 297 -11.35 -0.56 19.63
CA LEU A 297 -11.71 -0.21 18.25
C LEU A 297 -13.17 0.22 18.14
N ALA A 298 -14.08 -0.51 18.79
CA ALA A 298 -15.50 -0.18 18.82
C ALA A 298 -15.75 1.18 19.49
N ARG A 299 -15.05 1.49 20.57
CA ARG A 299 -15.15 2.80 21.27
C ARG A 299 -14.72 3.95 20.37
N ILE A 300 -13.67 3.82 19.56
CA ILE A 300 -13.31 4.86 18.58
C ILE A 300 -14.42 5.07 17.56
N ILE A 301 -15.00 3.98 17.06
CA ILE A 301 -16.09 4.08 16.08
C ILE A 301 -17.33 4.74 16.69
N MET A 302 -17.67 4.37 17.92
CA MET A 302 -18.86 4.88 18.62
C MET A 302 -18.67 6.28 19.22
N ALA A 303 -17.43 6.71 19.47
CA ALA A 303 -17.13 8.05 19.96
C ALA A 303 -17.29 9.14 18.87
N ALA A 304 -17.55 8.76 17.62
CA ALA A 304 -17.92 9.71 16.59
C ALA A 304 -19.27 10.39 16.92
N ASN A 305 -19.23 11.68 17.26
CA ASN A 305 -20.40 12.47 17.66
C ASN A 305 -21.34 12.84 16.49
N GLN A 306 -21.15 12.25 15.31
CA GLN A 306 -21.92 12.51 14.11
C GLN A 306 -22.13 11.24 13.29
N PRO A 307 -23.23 11.13 12.52
CA PRO A 307 -23.44 10.01 11.62
C PRO A 307 -22.27 9.89 10.64
N ILE A 308 -21.66 8.70 10.60
CA ILE A 308 -20.50 8.42 9.76
C ILE A 308 -20.85 7.34 8.73
N LEU A 309 -20.45 7.53 7.47
CA LEU A 309 -20.55 6.48 6.46
C LEU A 309 -19.24 5.71 6.40
N LEU A 310 -19.27 4.42 6.71
CA LEU A 310 -18.14 3.50 6.53
C LEU A 310 -18.40 2.64 5.29
N VAL A 311 -17.50 2.71 4.32
CA VAL A 311 -17.58 1.92 3.09
C VAL A 311 -16.43 0.91 3.06
N LEU A 312 -16.78 -0.36 2.87
CA LEU A 312 -15.89 -1.49 2.62
C LEU A 312 -16.20 -2.00 1.21
N ASP A 313 -15.24 -1.88 0.31
CA ASP A 313 -15.29 -2.41 -1.07
C ASP A 313 -14.26 -3.52 -1.27
#